data_AF-A0A9E4Y7R8-F1
#
_entry.id   AF-A0A9E4Y7R8-F1
#
_cell.length_a   1.000
_cell.length_b   1.000
_cell.length_c   1.000
_cell.angle_alpha   90.00
_cell.angle_beta   90.00
_cell.angle_gamma   90.00
#
_symmetry.space_group_name_H-M   'P 1'
#
loop_
_entity.id
_entity.type
_entity.pdbx_description
1 polymer ?
#
loop_
_entity_poly.entity_id
_entity_poly.type
_entity_poly.pdbx_seq_one_letter_code
_entity_poly.pdbx_strand_id
1 'polypeptide(L)'
;MRMRYFSLTASPVAVAVALGAAVLLHLLSGAGPVVASNYCANTGSPLGPFDIESYEAADYRDVYARTFELAAFNQLFPEHGSFATPELETGGRAAGSGQKLAPYIPPVILKAIGFLESGWAQASYIPLVQYGEIGPVLSSHDCGYGLMQIT
;
A
#
# COMPACT_ATOMS: atom_id res chain seq x y z
N MET A 1 27.96 15.75 53.78
CA MET A 1 26.72 15.20 53.19
C MET A 1 27.02 13.82 52.61
N ARG A 2 26.46 12.74 53.18
CA ARG A 2 26.73 11.36 52.74
C ARG A 2 25.55 10.90 51.87
N MET A 3 25.74 10.93 50.56
CA MET A 3 24.71 10.56 49.57
C MET A 3 24.57 9.02 49.58
N ARG A 4 23.42 8.52 50.05
CA ARG A 4 23.09 7.09 49.99
C ARG A 4 22.53 6.79 48.60
N TYR A 5 23.31 6.10 47.77
CA TYR A 5 22.81 5.51 46.54
C TYR A 5 21.98 4.28 46.90
N PHE A 6 20.66 4.36 46.69
CA PHE A 6 19.78 3.19 46.71
C PHE A 6 20.06 2.37 45.45
N SER A 7 20.73 1.23 45.61
CA SER A 7 20.88 0.24 44.55
C SER A 7 19.59 -0.57 44.48
N LEU A 8 18.79 -0.35 43.43
CA LEU A 8 17.68 -1.24 43.07
C LEU A 8 18.27 -2.45 42.33
N THR A 9 18.69 -3.47 43.08
CA THR A 9 18.99 -4.78 42.49
C THR A 9 17.68 -5.52 42.27
N ALA A 10 17.10 -5.41 41.07
CA ALA A 10 15.99 -6.28 40.69
C ALA A 10 16.51 -7.72 40.59
N SER A 11 15.81 -8.67 41.22
CA SER A 11 16.13 -10.10 41.12
C SER A 11 16.07 -10.54 39.65
N PRO A 12 17.00 -11.37 39.16
CA PRO A 12 16.99 -11.86 37.77
C PRO A 12 15.69 -12.60 37.43
N VAL A 13 15.02 -13.17 38.44
CA VAL A 13 13.70 -13.81 38.30
C VAL A 13 12.62 -12.78 37.97
N ALA A 14 12.64 -11.60 38.61
CA ALA A 14 11.67 -10.54 38.35
C ALA A 14 11.81 -9.98 36.93
N VAL A 15 13.05 -9.88 36.43
CA VAL A 15 13.32 -9.47 35.05
C VAL A 15 12.82 -10.51 34.06
N ALA A 16 13.07 -11.79 34.31
CA ALA A 16 12.62 -12.88 33.43
C ALA A 16 11.09 -12.97 33.35
N VAL A 17 10.39 -12.81 34.48
CA VAL A 17 8.91 -12.80 34.51
C VAL A 17 8.35 -11.59 33.78
N ALA A 18 8.93 -10.40 33.95
CA ALA A 18 8.49 -9.20 33.25
C ALA A 18 8.67 -9.32 31.73
N LEU A 19 9.80 -9.87 31.28
CA LEU A 19 10.05 -10.13 29.86
C LEU A 19 9.11 -11.19 29.30
N GLY A 20 8.91 -12.30 30.02
CA GLY A 20 7.98 -13.36 29.60
C GLY A 20 6.53 -12.85 29.49
N ALA A 21 6.09 -12.02 30.43
CA ALA A 21 4.77 -11.39 30.40
C ALA A 21 4.64 -10.41 29.21
N ALA A 22 5.67 -9.59 28.95
CA ALA A 22 5.66 -8.64 27.83
C ALA A 22 5.61 -9.37 26.46
N VAL A 23 6.39 -10.44 26.30
CA VAL A 23 6.36 -11.26 25.09
C VAL A 23 4.99 -11.93 24.90
N LEU A 24 4.41 -12.49 25.97
CA LEU A 24 3.09 -13.09 25.91
C LEU A 24 2.01 -12.04 25.56
N LEU A 25 2.12 -10.83 26.11
CA LEU A 25 1.21 -9.72 25.80
C LEU A 25 1.33 -9.28 24.33
N HIS A 26 2.53 -9.24 23.77
CA HIS A 26 2.74 -8.96 22.34
C HIS A 26 2.20 -10.06 21.43
N LEU A 27 2.36 -11.33 21.81
CA LEU A 27 1.83 -12.47 21.04
C LEU A 27 0.29 -12.52 21.06
N LEU A 28 -0.32 -12.06 22.16
CA LEU A 28 -1.78 -11.99 22.32
C LEU A 28 -2.39 -10.70 21.75
N SER A 29 -1.57 -9.66 21.56
CA SER A 29 -1.98 -8.42 20.90
C SER A 29 -2.00 -8.65 19.39
N GLY A 30 -3.10 -9.20 18.88
CA GLY A 30 -3.34 -9.19 17.44
C GLY A 30 -3.17 -7.78 16.89
N ALA A 31 -2.61 -7.66 15.68
CA ALA A 31 -2.50 -6.37 15.02
C ALA A 31 -3.89 -5.73 14.97
N GLY A 32 -4.06 -4.60 15.68
CA GLY A 32 -5.29 -3.82 15.59
C GLY A 32 -5.51 -3.40 14.14
N PRO A 33 -6.75 -3.11 13.74
CA PRO A 33 -7.01 -2.55 12.41
C PRO A 33 -6.13 -1.31 12.24
N VAL A 34 -5.23 -1.35 11.26
CA VAL A 34 -4.50 -0.17 10.83
C VAL A 34 -5.51 0.70 10.10
N VAL A 35 -5.99 1.73 10.79
CA VAL A 35 -6.79 2.78 10.15
C VAL A 35 -5.87 3.43 9.13
N ALA A 36 -6.24 3.44 7.85
CA ALA A 36 -5.56 4.22 6.84
C ALA A 36 -5.55 5.67 7.33
N SER A 37 -4.37 6.14 7.71
CA SER A 37 -4.25 7.32 8.56
C SER A 37 -4.28 8.61 7.74
N ASN A 38 -3.97 8.53 6.44
CA ASN A 38 -3.92 9.67 5.53
C ASN A 38 -5.07 9.58 4.52
N TYR A 39 -5.96 10.57 4.57
CA TYR A 39 -7.00 10.79 3.58
C TYR A 39 -7.22 12.29 3.40
N CYS A 40 -7.92 12.67 2.34
CA CYS A 40 -8.16 14.07 2.03
C CYS A 40 -8.98 14.71 3.16
N ALA A 41 -8.74 15.99 3.46
CA ALA A 41 -9.41 16.66 4.57
C ALA A 41 -10.95 16.56 4.48
N ASN A 42 -11.49 16.48 3.26
CA ASN A 42 -12.91 16.33 2.99
C ASN A 42 -13.51 14.95 3.37
N THR A 43 -12.67 13.95 3.68
CA THR A 43 -13.09 12.64 4.19
C THR A 43 -12.97 12.54 5.72
N GLY A 44 -12.53 13.62 6.39
CA GLY A 44 -12.45 13.70 7.86
C GLY A 44 -11.16 13.15 8.47
N SER A 45 -10.10 12.91 7.69
CA SER A 45 -8.80 12.50 8.26
C SER A 45 -8.08 13.67 8.95
N PRO A 46 -7.55 13.46 10.17
CA PRO A 46 -6.77 14.46 10.89
C PRO A 46 -5.33 14.63 10.37
N LEU A 47 -4.83 13.70 9.55
CA LEU A 47 -3.45 13.74 9.03
C LEU A 47 -3.37 14.32 7.61
N GLY A 48 -4.48 14.37 6.88
CA GLY A 48 -4.52 14.87 5.50
C GLY A 48 -4.05 13.83 4.47
N PRO A 49 -3.95 14.22 3.18
CA PRO A 49 -3.46 13.36 2.10
C PRO A 49 -2.01 12.91 2.34
N PHE A 50 -1.61 11.82 1.69
CA PHE A 50 -0.19 11.50 1.57
C PHE A 50 0.51 12.54 0.68
N ASP A 51 1.71 12.96 1.09
CA ASP A 51 2.61 13.75 0.27
C ASP A 51 3.58 12.82 -0.45
N ILE A 52 3.30 12.55 -1.72
CA ILE A 52 4.04 11.57 -2.54
C ILE A 52 4.49 12.26 -3.83
N GLU A 53 5.77 12.09 -4.16
CA GLU A 53 6.29 12.47 -5.47
C GLU A 53 6.19 11.30 -6.45
N SER A 54 5.99 11.63 -7.72
CA SER A 54 5.91 10.67 -8.81
C SER A 54 6.66 11.18 -10.04
N TYR A 55 7.13 10.23 -10.84
CA TYR A 55 7.73 10.51 -12.13
C TYR A 55 6.65 10.52 -13.23
N GLU A 56 6.58 11.61 -13.98
CA GLU A 56 5.75 11.70 -15.18
C GLU A 56 6.59 11.30 -16.39
N ALA A 57 6.17 10.26 -17.11
CA ALA A 57 7.02 9.67 -18.13
C ALA A 57 7.07 10.52 -19.40
N ALA A 58 8.27 10.79 -19.93
CA ALA A 58 8.44 11.52 -21.19
C ALA A 58 7.66 10.88 -22.36
N ASP A 59 7.71 9.54 -22.39
CA ASP A 59 6.98 8.69 -23.33
C ASP A 59 5.85 7.95 -22.62
N TYR A 60 4.95 8.72 -21.99
CA TYR A 60 3.90 8.20 -21.11
C TYR A 60 3.03 7.13 -21.78
N ARG A 61 2.80 7.23 -23.09
CA ARG A 61 1.94 6.28 -23.81
C ARG A 61 2.54 4.89 -23.80
N ASP A 62 3.79 4.76 -24.23
CA ASP A 62 4.42 3.45 -24.33
C ASP A 62 4.82 2.91 -22.95
N VAL A 63 5.32 3.78 -22.07
CA VAL A 63 5.71 3.40 -20.70
C VAL A 63 4.51 2.92 -19.90
N TYR A 64 3.41 3.67 -19.86
CA TYR A 64 2.24 3.30 -19.07
C TYR A 64 1.45 2.15 -19.71
N ALA A 65 1.31 2.11 -21.04
CA ALA A 65 0.68 0.98 -21.73
C ALA A 65 1.41 -0.34 -21.45
N ARG A 66 2.75 -0.33 -21.52
CA ARG A 66 3.58 -1.50 -21.18
C ARG A 66 3.46 -1.86 -19.70
N THR A 67 3.43 -0.87 -18.81
CA THR A 67 3.26 -1.09 -17.37
C THR A 67 1.93 -1.81 -17.07
N PHE A 68 0.84 -1.40 -17.72
CA PHE A 68 -0.45 -2.10 -17.58
C PHE A 68 -0.41 -3.53 -18.10
N GLU A 69 0.30 -3.81 -19.20
CA GLU A 69 0.48 -5.17 -19.68
C GLU A 69 1.26 -6.02 -18.68
N LEU A 70 2.37 -5.51 -18.16
CA LEU A 70 3.15 -6.22 -17.13
C LEU A 70 2.32 -6.47 -15.87
N ALA A 71 1.54 -5.50 -15.41
CA ALA A 71 0.66 -5.67 -14.25
C ALA A 71 -0.41 -6.76 -14.50
N ALA A 72 -1.06 -6.76 -15.67
CA ALA A 72 -2.08 -7.74 -16.05
C ALA A 72 -1.58 -9.19 -16.03
N PHE A 73 -0.28 -9.41 -16.24
CA PHE A 73 0.35 -10.73 -16.26
C PHE A 73 1.20 -11.04 -15.01
N ASN A 74 1.08 -10.25 -13.93
CA ASN A 74 1.92 -10.36 -12.73
C ASN A 74 3.43 -10.30 -13.05
N GLN A 75 3.82 -9.52 -14.06
CA GLN A 75 5.20 -9.30 -14.51
C GLN A 75 5.73 -7.91 -14.14
N LEU A 76 4.96 -7.10 -13.41
CA LEU A 76 5.42 -5.76 -12.99
C LEU A 76 6.51 -5.85 -11.92
N PHE A 77 6.33 -6.76 -10.95
CA PHE A 77 7.29 -7.05 -9.88
C PHE A 77 7.42 -8.57 -9.71
N PRO A 78 7.99 -9.29 -10.70
CA PRO A 78 7.97 -10.76 -10.74
C PRO A 78 8.73 -11.40 -9.57
N GLU A 79 9.70 -10.69 -8.99
CA GLU A 79 10.44 -11.09 -7.80
C GLU A 79 9.67 -10.90 -6.48
N HIS A 80 8.55 -10.16 -6.51
CA HIS A 80 7.76 -9.82 -5.34
C HIS A 80 6.33 -10.39 -5.44
N GLY A 81 6.18 -11.67 -5.14
CA GLY A 81 4.90 -12.38 -5.23
C GLY A 81 3.75 -11.77 -4.42
N SER A 82 4.02 -10.91 -3.43
CA SER A 82 3.00 -10.15 -2.69
C SER A 82 2.25 -9.12 -3.53
N PHE A 83 2.81 -8.68 -4.67
CA PHE A 83 2.15 -7.80 -5.61
C PHE A 83 1.40 -8.54 -6.72
N ALA A 84 1.54 -9.87 -6.80
CA ALA A 84 0.79 -10.66 -7.75
C ALA A 84 -0.69 -10.70 -7.36
N THR A 85 -1.57 -10.70 -8.36
CA THR A 85 -3.00 -10.88 -8.15
C THR A 85 -3.24 -12.24 -7.48
N PRO A 86 -4.03 -12.32 -6.39
CA PRO A 86 -4.33 -13.58 -5.73
C PRO A 86 -5.05 -14.57 -6.66
N GLU A 87 -4.86 -15.86 -6.41
CA GLU A 87 -5.58 -16.92 -7.11
C GLU A 87 -7.10 -16.78 -6.89
N LEU A 88 -7.86 -17.07 -7.94
CA LEU A 88 -9.31 -17.05 -7.91
C LEU A 88 -9.83 -18.42 -7.47
N GLU A 89 -10.65 -18.42 -6.43
CA GLU A 89 -11.43 -19.60 -6.03
C GLU A 89 -12.58 -19.82 -7.01
N THR A 90 -12.65 -21.00 -7.62
CA THR A 90 -13.71 -21.32 -8.60
C THR A 90 -14.50 -22.57 -8.22
N GLY A 91 -15.81 -22.53 -8.37
CA GLY A 91 -16.70 -23.64 -8.03
C GLY A 91 -17.94 -23.17 -7.29
N GLY A 92 -18.88 -24.09 -7.06
CA GLY A 92 -20.10 -23.79 -6.31
C GLY A 92 -19.80 -23.57 -4.83
N ARG A 93 -20.43 -22.56 -4.21
CA ARG A 93 -20.31 -22.26 -2.78
C ARG A 93 -20.52 -23.47 -1.84
N ALA A 94 -21.36 -24.43 -2.27
CA ALA A 94 -21.65 -25.65 -1.53
C ALA A 94 -20.50 -26.68 -1.49
N ALA A 95 -19.48 -26.55 -2.36
CA ALA A 95 -18.38 -27.50 -2.46
C ALA A 95 -17.23 -27.24 -1.45
N GLY A 96 -17.29 -26.17 -0.67
CA GLY A 96 -16.38 -25.95 0.48
C GLY A 96 -14.93 -25.58 0.17
N SER A 97 -14.46 -25.73 -1.08
CA SER A 97 -13.23 -25.10 -1.60
C SER A 97 -13.24 -25.19 -3.11
N GLY A 98 -13.00 -24.07 -3.77
CA GLY A 98 -12.93 -24.04 -5.22
C GLY A 98 -11.62 -24.62 -5.74
N GLN A 99 -11.59 -25.03 -7.00
CA GLN A 99 -10.31 -25.13 -7.69
C GLN A 99 -9.73 -23.72 -7.76
N LYS A 100 -8.47 -23.56 -7.36
CA LYS A 100 -7.76 -22.31 -7.55
C LYS A 100 -7.33 -22.19 -8.99
N LEU A 101 -7.60 -21.05 -9.60
CA LEU A 101 -7.17 -20.73 -10.94
C LEU A 101 -6.33 -19.44 -10.90
N ALA A 102 -5.31 -19.41 -11.76
CA ALA A 102 -4.54 -18.20 -11.97
C ALA A 102 -5.49 -17.07 -12.42
N PRO A 103 -5.40 -15.87 -11.80
CA PRO A 103 -6.22 -14.74 -12.20
C PRO A 103 -5.82 -14.29 -13.61
N TYR A 104 -6.79 -13.81 -14.37
CA TYR A 104 -6.55 -13.15 -15.64
C TYR A 104 -7.30 -11.83 -15.69
N ILE A 105 -6.55 -10.75 -15.90
CA ILE A 105 -7.10 -9.41 -16.13
C ILE A 105 -6.72 -9.03 -17.55
N PRO A 106 -7.68 -8.85 -18.48
CA PRO A 106 -7.34 -8.41 -19.83
C PRO A 106 -6.61 -7.05 -19.78
N PRO A 107 -5.42 -6.89 -20.37
CA PRO A 107 -4.66 -5.63 -20.29
C PRO A 107 -5.43 -4.40 -20.78
N VAL A 108 -6.35 -4.60 -21.73
CA VAL A 108 -7.24 -3.54 -22.23
C VAL A 108 -8.11 -2.94 -21.13
N ILE A 109 -8.52 -3.72 -20.13
CA ILE A 109 -9.33 -3.24 -19.01
C ILE A 109 -8.49 -2.33 -18.12
N LEU A 110 -7.26 -2.72 -17.77
CA LEU A 110 -6.38 -1.87 -16.97
C LEU A 110 -6.05 -0.55 -17.68
N LYS A 111 -5.77 -0.60 -18.99
CA LYS A 111 -5.54 0.60 -19.82
C LYS A 111 -6.75 1.52 -19.87
N ALA A 112 -7.95 0.95 -20.00
CA ALA A 112 -9.21 1.71 -20.02
C ALA A 112 -9.47 2.38 -18.66
N ILE A 113 -9.25 1.67 -17.55
CA ILE A 113 -9.34 2.25 -16.20
C ILE A 113 -8.35 3.40 -16.07
N GLY A 114 -7.06 3.19 -16.37
CA GLY A 114 -6.08 4.28 -16.30
C GLY A 114 -6.44 5.50 -17.16
N PHE A 115 -7.09 5.29 -18.31
CA PHE A 115 -7.58 6.40 -19.14
C PHE A 115 -8.73 7.16 -18.48
N LEU A 116 -9.71 6.44 -17.94
CA LEU A 116 -10.88 7.03 -17.30
C LEU A 116 -10.53 7.75 -16.00
N GLU A 117 -9.62 7.18 -15.20
CA GLU A 117 -9.27 7.70 -13.88
C GLU A 117 -8.35 8.93 -13.93
N SER A 118 -7.40 8.97 -14.88
CA SER A 118 -6.35 10.01 -14.89
C SER A 118 -6.03 10.60 -16.25
N GLY A 119 -6.65 10.11 -17.33
CA GLY A 119 -6.22 10.46 -18.69
C GLY A 119 -4.78 10.01 -18.99
N TRP A 120 -4.27 9.01 -18.27
CA TRP A 120 -2.89 8.53 -18.29
C TRP A 120 -1.84 9.48 -17.69
N ALA A 121 -2.23 10.38 -16.80
CA ALA A 121 -1.25 11.13 -16.00
C ALA A 121 -0.93 10.43 -14.69
N GLN A 122 0.35 10.41 -14.34
CA GLN A 122 0.84 9.93 -13.05
C GLN A 122 1.09 11.09 -12.09
N ALA A 123 1.59 12.22 -12.58
CA ALA A 123 1.93 13.39 -11.79
C ALA A 123 0.91 14.53 -11.90
N SER A 124 1.00 15.48 -10.97
CA SER A 124 0.03 16.55 -10.82
C SER A 124 0.00 17.49 -12.03
N TYR A 125 -1.21 17.95 -12.35
CA TYR A 125 -1.43 19.08 -13.26
C TYR A 125 -1.31 20.44 -12.56
N ILE A 126 -1.33 20.47 -11.22
CA ILE A 126 -1.30 21.68 -10.40
C ILE A 126 -0.46 21.41 -9.12
N PRO A 127 0.79 21.90 -9.04
CA PRO A 127 1.56 22.50 -10.14
C PRO A 127 1.76 21.49 -11.28
N LEU A 128 1.83 21.97 -12.51
CA LEU A 128 2.04 21.12 -13.69
C LEU A 128 3.45 20.53 -13.65
N VAL A 129 3.54 19.21 -13.50
CA VAL A 129 4.79 18.46 -13.68
C VAL A 129 4.96 18.16 -15.16
N GLN A 130 6.11 18.50 -15.75
CA GLN A 130 6.33 18.23 -17.17
C GLN A 130 6.64 16.74 -17.41
N TYR A 131 6.33 16.27 -18.60
CA TYR A 131 6.76 14.95 -19.07
C TYR A 131 8.28 14.82 -18.97
N GLY A 132 8.75 13.78 -18.29
CA GLY A 132 10.16 13.55 -18.01
C GLY A 132 10.67 14.09 -16.67
N GLU A 133 9.80 14.67 -15.84
CA GLU A 133 10.16 15.24 -14.55
C GLU A 133 9.57 14.47 -13.36
N ILE A 134 10.09 14.76 -12.17
CA ILE A 134 9.56 14.28 -10.89
C ILE A 134 8.88 15.48 -10.21
N GLY A 135 7.71 15.24 -9.65
CA GLY A 135 7.00 16.23 -8.84
C GLY A 135 5.83 15.60 -8.09
N PRO A 136 4.92 16.41 -7.53
CA PRO A 136 3.78 15.89 -6.79
C PRO A 136 2.97 14.90 -7.63
N VAL A 137 2.49 13.81 -7.02
CA VAL A 137 1.61 12.84 -7.67
C VAL A 137 0.27 13.45 -8.06
N LEU A 138 -0.35 12.97 -9.13
CA LEU A 138 -1.74 13.30 -9.42
C LEU A 138 -2.62 12.79 -8.28
N SER A 139 -3.41 13.68 -7.66
CA SER A 139 -4.31 13.31 -6.59
C SER A 139 -5.71 13.87 -6.82
N SER A 140 -6.74 13.04 -6.65
CA SER A 140 -8.14 13.46 -6.67
C SER A 140 -8.59 14.05 -5.34
N HIS A 141 -9.76 14.68 -5.36
CA HIS A 141 -10.44 15.25 -4.19
C HIS A 141 -10.75 14.25 -3.06
N ASP A 142 -10.86 12.97 -3.38
CA ASP A 142 -11.08 11.86 -2.44
C ASP A 142 -9.78 11.09 -2.13
N CYS A 143 -8.63 11.61 -2.53
CA CYS A 143 -7.31 11.04 -2.28
C CYS A 143 -7.04 9.73 -3.02
N GLY A 144 -7.57 9.59 -4.23
CA GLY A 144 -7.03 8.66 -5.22
C GLY A 144 -5.70 9.19 -5.75
N TYR A 145 -4.70 8.32 -5.92
CA TYR A 145 -3.37 8.73 -6.38
C TYR A 145 -2.96 8.08 -7.71
N GLY A 146 -2.29 8.88 -8.55
CA GLY A 146 -1.60 8.45 -9.77
C GLY A 146 -2.51 7.91 -10.86
N LEU A 147 -1.96 7.09 -11.75
CA LEU A 147 -2.63 6.58 -12.94
C LEU A 147 -3.98 5.88 -12.67
N MET A 148 -4.07 5.18 -11.54
CA MET A 148 -5.20 4.33 -11.17
C MET A 148 -6.08 4.91 -10.07
N GLN A 149 -5.77 6.12 -9.59
CA GLN A 149 -6.53 6.83 -8.54
C GLN A 149 -6.85 5.93 -7.32
N ILE A 150 -5.87 5.17 -6.83
CA ILE A 150 -6.05 4.27 -5.68
C ILE A 150 -6.10 5.08 -4.38
N THR A 151 -7.11 4.82 -3.53
CA THR A 151 -7.39 5.49 -2.25
C THR A 151 -6.92 4.73 -1.03
#